data_AF-A0A8G2BI48-F1
#
_entry.id   AF-A0A8G2BI48-F1
#
_cell.length_a   1.000
_cell.length_b   1.000
_cell.length_c   1.000
_cell.angle_alpha   90.00
_cell.angle_beta   90.00
_cell.angle_gamma   90.00
#
_symmetry.space_group_name_H-M   'P 1'
#
loop_
_entity.id
_entity.type
_entity.pdbx_description
1 polymer ?
#
loop_
_entity_poly.entity_id
_entity_poly.type
_entity_poly.pdbx_seq_one_letter_code
_entity_poly.pdbx_strand_id
1 'polypeptide(L)' 'MARTKSRKAAAFTTFAVTYEDDSISSNRRVDNDRLDQSFGDSLLDLARIALEEQDAEIARRSNRPRPKIKTVSVT' A
#
# COMPACT_ATOMS: atom_id res chain seq x y z
N MET A 1 20.01 19.89 25.90
CA MET A 1 20.44 18.91 24.86
C MET A 1 19.21 18.49 24.07
N ALA A 2 19.08 18.96 22.83
CA ALA A 2 17.95 18.59 21.96
C ALA A 2 18.23 17.20 21.37
N ARG A 3 17.36 16.24 21.66
CA ARG A 3 17.44 14.88 21.11
C ARG A 3 16.99 14.93 19.66
N THR A 4 17.93 15.07 18.72
CA THR A 4 17.68 14.84 17.30
C THR A 4 17.28 13.38 17.14
N LYS A 5 15.97 13.10 17.13
CA LYS A 5 15.45 11.80 16.74
C LYS A 5 15.84 11.61 15.28
N SER A 6 16.86 10.79 15.03
CA SER A 6 17.09 10.23 13.70
C SER A 6 15.78 9.57 13.29
N ARG A 7 15.11 10.16 12.31
CA ARG A 7 13.87 9.63 11.77
C ARG A 7 14.27 8.35 11.06
N LYS A 8 14.18 7.21 11.75
CA LYS A 8 14.39 5.89 11.15
C LYS A 8 13.61 5.87 9.83
N ALA A 9 14.26 5.48 8.74
CA ALA A 9 13.56 5.27 7.48
C ALA A 9 12.30 4.45 7.77
N ALA A 10 11.14 4.95 7.36
CA ALA A 10 9.88 4.28 7.62
C ALA A 10 9.96 2.90 6.99
N ALA A 11 9.67 1.83 7.74
CA ALA A 11 9.72 0.46 7.24
C ALA A 11 8.66 0.16 6.15
N PHE A 12 7.75 1.11 5.94
CA PHE A 12 6.61 1.00 5.05
C PHE A 12 6.40 2.33 4.34
N THR A 13 5.83 2.26 3.15
CA THR A 13 5.35 3.40 2.37
C THR A 13 3.82 3.41 2.39
N THR A 14 3.22 4.59 2.42
CA THR A 14 1.77 4.77 2.43
C THR A 14 1.24 5.13 1.06
N PHE A 15 0.11 4.52 0.71
CA PHE A 15 -0.58 4.72 -0.56
C PHE A 15 -2.04 5.11 -0.33
N ALA A 16 -2.57 5.88 -1.27
CA ALA A 16 -4.00 6.09 -1.45
C ALA A 16 -4.48 5.20 -2.59
N VAL A 17 -5.58 4.49 -2.34
CA VAL A 17 -6.18 3.55 -3.28
C VAL A 17 -7.58 4.06 -3.62
N THR A 18 -7.82 4.26 -4.92
CA THR A 18 -9.15 4.52 -5.46
C THR A 18 -9.67 3.23 -6.07
N TYR A 19 -10.88 2.84 -5.67
CA TYR A 19 -11.54 1.63 -6.14
C TYR A 19 -12.49 1.91 -7.31
N GLU A 20 -13.00 0.86 -7.95
CA GLU A 20 -13.97 0.98 -9.06
C GLU A 20 -15.32 1.58 -8.65
N ASP A 21 -15.69 1.49 -7.37
CA ASP A 21 -16.90 2.10 -6.80
C ASP A 21 -16.69 3.56 -6.36
N ASP A 22 -15.60 4.18 -6.82
CA ASP A 22 -15.11 5.51 -6.45
C ASP A 22 -14.85 5.70 -4.93
N SER A 23 -14.83 4.60 -4.16
CA SER A 23 -14.39 4.65 -2.78
C SER A 23 -12.87 4.85 -2.70
N ILE A 24 -12.42 5.55 -1.66
CA ILE A 24 -11.00 5.87 -1.45
C ILE A 24 -10.56 5.29 -0.11
N SER A 25 -9.47 4.52 -0.13
CA SER A 25 -8.77 4.09 1.08
C SER A 25 -7.40 4.74 1.14
N SER A 26 -7.28 5.71 2.05
CA SER A 26 -6.03 6.39 2.37
C SER A 26 -5.22 5.60 3.40
N ASN A 27 -3.94 5.95 3.56
CA ASN A 27 -3.05 5.36 4.57
C ASN A 27 -2.87 3.83 4.46
N ARG A 28 -2.93 3.30 3.23
CA ARG A 28 -2.62 1.89 2.99
C ARG A 28 -1.12 1.67 3.07
N ARG A 29 -0.68 0.87 4.05
CA ARG A 29 0.74 0.65 4.33
C ARG A 29 1.23 -0.58 3.58
N VAL A 30 2.31 -0.43 2.83
CA VAL A 30 3.02 -1.52 2.16
C VAL A 30 4.46 -1.51 2.66
N ASP A 31 4.96 -2.66 3.09
CA ASP A 31 6.34 -2.81 3.55
C ASP A 31 7.32 -2.54 2.40
N ASN A 32 8.42 -1.88 2.71
CA ASN A 32 9.39 -1.51 1.67
C ASN A 32 10.05 -2.72 1.00
N ASP A 33 10.14 -3.86 1.70
CA ASP A 33 10.63 -5.11 1.13
C ASP A 33 9.77 -5.60 -0.05
N ARG A 34 8.47 -5.24 -0.07
CA ARG A 34 7.56 -5.54 -1.19
C ARG A 34 7.60 -4.49 -2.30
N LEU A 35 8.28 -3.37 -2.05
CA LEU A 35 8.42 -2.23 -2.95
C LEU A 35 9.83 -2.17 -3.56
N ASP A 36 10.55 -3.29 -3.51
CA ASP A 36 11.90 -3.38 -4.02
C ASP A 36 11.91 -3.29 -5.55
N GLN A 37 12.33 -2.13 -6.05
CA GLN A 37 12.45 -1.82 -7.48
C GLN A 37 13.74 -2.39 -8.10
N SER A 38 14.53 -3.16 -7.37
CA SER A 38 15.80 -3.71 -7.87
C SER A 38 15.65 -4.55 -9.14
N PHE A 39 14.46 -5.10 -9.41
CA PHE A 39 14.15 -5.90 -10.59
C PHE A 39 13.59 -5.08 -11.77
N GLY A 40 13.47 -3.75 -11.63
CA GLY A 40 12.96 -2.86 -12.68
C GLY A 40 11.43 -2.75 -12.73
N ASP A 41 10.72 -3.38 -11.79
CA ASP A 41 9.27 -3.21 -11.64
C ASP A 41 8.93 -1.80 -11.16
N SER A 42 7.81 -1.26 -11.63
CA SER A 42 7.37 0.05 -11.19
C SER A 42 6.90 -0.01 -9.72
N LEU A 43 7.29 0.99 -8.92
CA LEU A 43 6.87 1.10 -7.52
C LEU A 43 5.35 0.95 -7.35
N LEU A 44 4.58 1.50 -8.29
CA LEU A 44 3.12 1.48 -8.27
C LEU A 44 2.55 0.09 -8.57
N ASP A 45 3.18 -0.68 -9.46
CA ASP A 45 2.75 -2.05 -9.74
C ASP A 45 3.04 -2.98 -8.56
N LEU A 46 4.22 -2.85 -7.95
CA LEU A 46 4.57 -3.55 -6.72
C LEU A 46 3.61 -3.21 -5.57
N ALA A 47 3.31 -1.92 -5.39
CA ALA A 47 2.32 -1.47 -4.41
C ALA A 47 0.94 -2.05 -4.72
N ARG A 48 0.51 -2.04 -5.98
CA ARG A 48 -0.78 -2.59 -6.42
C ARG A 48 -0.90 -4.06 -6.04
N ILE A 49 0.08 -4.90 -6.38
CA ILE A 49 0.08 -6.33 -6.07
C ILE A 49 -0.03 -6.54 -4.54
N ALA A 50 0.80 -5.84 -3.77
CA ALA A 50 0.77 -5.97 -2.31
C ALA A 50 -0.57 -5.52 -1.71
N LEU A 51 -1.22 -4.50 -2.27
CA LEU A 51 -2.52 -4.01 -1.82
C LEU A 51 -3.66 -4.94 -2.20
N GLU A 52 -3.61 -5.55 -3.39
CA GLU A 52 -4.56 -6.56 -3.84
C GLU A 52 -4.50 -7.82 -2.96
N GLU A 53 -3.29 -8.27 -2.60
CA GLU A 53 -3.11 -9.37 -1.65
C GLU A 53 -3.71 -9.06 -0.27
N GLN A 54 -3.44 -7.85 0.25
CA GLN A 54 -4.03 -7.40 1.51
C GLN A 54 -5.56 -7.37 1.43
N ASP A 55 -6.13 -6.89 0.33
CA ASP A 55 -7.57 -6.81 0.14
C ASP A 55 -8.20 -8.20 0.00
N ALA A 56 -7.52 -9.14 -0.65
CA ALA A 56 -7.94 -10.53 -0.69
C ALA A 56 -7.96 -11.17 0.71
N GLU A 57 -6.93 -10.93 1.52
CA GLU A 57 -6.86 -11.44 2.89
C GLU A 57 -7.93 -10.79 3.79
N ILE A 58 -8.15 -9.48 3.66
CA ILE A 58 -9.24 -8.78 4.36
C ILE A 58 -10.60 -9.32 3.94
N ALA A 59 -10.82 -9.59 2.65
CA ALA A 59 -12.06 -10.14 2.14
C ALA A 59 -12.33 -11.54 2.70
N ARG A 60 -11.30 -12.41 2.76
CA ARG A 60 -11.37 -13.73 3.39
C ARG A 60 -11.75 -13.65 4.87
N ARG A 61 -11.13 -12.72 5.61
CA ARG A 61 -11.36 -12.57 7.07
C ARG A 61 -12.68 -11.91 7.41
N SER A 62 -13.09 -10.91 6.63
CA SER A 62 -14.31 -10.12 6.88
C SER A 62 -15.56 -10.70 6.22
N ASN A 63 -15.40 -11.74 5.39
CA ASN A 63 -16.45 -12.35 4.57
C ASN A 63 -17.20 -11.32 3.70
N ARG A 64 -16.55 -10.21 3.36
CA ARG A 64 -17.07 -9.13 2.53
C ARG A 64 -16.14 -8.91 1.34
N PRO A 65 -16.63 -8.98 0.10
CA PRO A 65 -15.80 -8.72 -1.06
C PRO A 65 -15.33 -7.27 -1.05
N ARG A 66 -14.05 -7.06 -1.35
CA ARG A 66 -13.47 -5.72 -1.58
C ARG A 66 -13.65 -5.36 -3.06
N PRO A 67 -13.97 -4.09 -3.38
CA PRO A 67 -13.99 -3.63 -4.77
C PRO A 67 -12.58 -3.69 -5.38
N LYS A 68 -12.51 -3.76 -6.72
CA LYS A 68 -11.23 -3.81 -7.44
C LYS A 68 -10.52 -2.46 -7.38
N ILE A 69 -9.19 -2.50 -7.34
CA ILE A 69 -8.35 -1.30 -7.36
C ILE A 69 -8.36 -0.70 -8.77
N LYS A 70 -8.79 0.55 -8.87
CA LYS A 70 -8.79 1.36 -10.10
C LYS A 70 -7.50 2.16 -10.24
N THR A 71 -7.04 2.78 -9.16
CA THR A 71 -5.83 3.63 -9.17
C THR A 71 -5.12 3.58 -7.82
N VAL A 72 -3.79 3.58 -7.86
CA VAL A 72 -2.93 3.71 -6.68
C VAL A 72 -2.09 4.98 -6.84
N SER A 73 -2.06 5.82 -5.81
CA SER A 73 -1.17 6.98 -5.75
C SER A 73 -0.36 6.96 -4.46
N VAL A 74 0.90 7.40 -4.54
CA VAL A 74 1.71 7.57 -3.33
C VAL A 74 1.24 8.83 -2.60
N THR A 75 1.12 8.74 -1.28
CA THR A 75 0.71 9.87 -0.41
C THR A 75 1.92 10.58 0.17
#